data_AF-A0A7S9DGA3-F1
#
_entry.id   AF-A0A7S9DGA3-F1
#
_cell.length_a   1.000
_cell.length_b   1.000
_cell.length_c   1.000
_cell.angle_alpha   90.00
_cell.angle_beta   90.00
_cell.angle_gamma   90.00
#
_symmetry.space_group_name_H-M   'P 1'
#
loop_
_entity.id
_entity.type
_entity.pdbx_description
1 polymer ?
#
loop_
_entity_poly.entity_id
_entity_poly.type
_entity_poly.pdbx_seq_one_letter_code
_entity_poly.pdbx_strand_id
1 'polypeptide(L)'
;MILSVLSSPALVSGLMVVRAKNPVHSVLFLIPVFRNTSGLLLLLGLDFFAMIFPVVYIGAIAVSFLFVVMMFHIQIAEIHEEVLRYLPVSGIIGLIFWWEMFFILDNESIPLLPTQRNTTSLRYTVYAGKVRSWTNLETLGNLLYTYYFVWFLVSSLILLVAMIGAIVLTMHRTTKVKRQDVFRRNALDSRRTIMRRTTDPLTTIRRSSGSNPHREL
;
A
#
# COMPACT_ATOMS: atom_id res chain seq x y z
N MET A 1 22.70 7.49 20.06
CA MET A 1 21.51 8.10 20.67
C MET A 1 20.46 8.50 19.63
N ILE A 2 20.78 9.33 18.63
CA ILE A 2 19.79 9.69 17.59
C ILE A 2 19.30 8.46 16.78
N LEU A 3 20.19 7.48 16.51
CA LEU A 3 19.83 6.23 15.83
C LEU A 3 18.76 5.44 16.59
N SER A 4 18.90 5.31 17.91
CA SER A 4 17.92 4.60 18.76
C SER A 4 16.60 5.36 18.90
N VAL A 5 16.65 6.70 18.86
CA VAL A 5 15.46 7.57 18.89
C VAL A 5 14.66 7.48 17.59
N LEU A 6 15.28 7.16 16.45
CA LEU A 6 14.57 6.94 15.18
C LEU A 6 14.14 5.47 15.00
N SER A 7 14.92 4.50 15.50
CA SER A 7 14.58 3.09 15.37
C SER A 7 13.42 2.66 16.28
N SER A 8 13.35 3.17 17.51
CA SER A 8 12.29 2.74 18.44
C SER A 8 10.87 3.13 17.97
N PRO A 9 10.59 4.35 17.46
CA PRO A 9 9.27 4.70 16.95
C PRO A 9 8.97 4.00 15.61
N ALA A 10 9.98 3.67 14.80
CA ALA A 10 9.80 2.87 13.59
C ALA A 10 9.29 1.45 13.92
N LEU A 11 9.89 0.80 14.93
CA LEU A 11 9.45 -0.52 15.40
C LEU A 11 8.05 -0.47 16.00
N VAL A 12 7.77 0.51 16.88
CA VAL A 12 6.45 0.68 17.50
C VAL A 12 5.38 0.94 16.45
N SER A 13 5.67 1.81 15.46
CA SER A 13 4.74 2.10 14.37
C SER A 13 4.52 0.86 13.50
N GLY A 14 5.57 0.11 13.16
CA GLY A 14 5.45 -1.14 12.40
C GLY A 14 4.61 -2.20 13.11
N LEU A 15 4.76 -2.33 14.43
CA LEU A 15 3.91 -3.21 15.25
C LEU A 15 2.45 -2.74 15.21
N MET A 16 2.20 -1.44 15.25
CA MET A 16 0.87 -0.86 15.19
C MET A 16 0.21 -1.03 13.81
N VAL A 17 0.98 -0.99 12.71
CA VAL A 17 0.48 -1.30 11.35
C VAL A 17 -0.14 -2.69 11.30
N VAL A 18 0.53 -3.69 11.88
CA VAL A 18 0.07 -5.10 11.86
C VAL A 18 -1.07 -5.34 12.85
N ARG A 19 -1.10 -4.63 13.99
CA ARG A 19 -2.12 -4.82 15.03
C ARG A 19 -3.41 -4.01 14.81
N ALA A 20 -3.38 -2.95 14.00
CA ALA A 20 -4.52 -2.06 13.83
C ALA A 20 -5.69 -2.77 13.14
N LYS A 21 -6.85 -2.82 13.82
CA LYS A 21 -8.09 -3.40 13.26
C LYS A 21 -8.70 -2.55 12.15
N ASN A 22 -8.55 -1.23 12.24
CA ASN A 22 -9.04 -0.32 11.21
C ASN A 22 -7.94 -0.15 10.13
N PRO A 23 -8.23 -0.51 8.87
CA PRO A 23 -7.26 -0.40 7.76
C PRO A 23 -6.73 1.02 7.55
N VAL A 24 -7.55 2.06 7.81
CA VAL A 24 -7.12 3.46 7.71
C VAL A 24 -6.04 3.76 8.74
N HIS A 25 -6.20 3.28 9.98
CA HIS A 25 -5.17 3.43 11.01
C HIS A 25 -3.92 2.63 10.66
N SER A 26 -4.06 1.41 10.14
CA SER A 26 -2.92 0.60 9.68
C SER A 26 -2.07 1.36 8.65
N VAL A 27 -2.69 1.93 7.61
CA VAL A 27 -1.97 2.71 6.59
C VAL A 27 -1.40 4.02 7.16
N LEU A 28 -2.11 4.69 8.07
CA LEU A 28 -1.60 5.91 8.71
C LEU A 28 -0.33 5.65 9.53
N PHE A 29 -0.24 4.50 10.23
CA PHE A 29 0.98 4.09 10.95
C PHE A 29 2.13 3.67 10.02
N LEU A 30 1.89 3.45 8.73
CA LEU A 30 2.95 3.18 7.75
C LEU A 30 3.77 4.44 7.41
N ILE A 31 3.14 5.63 7.45
CA ILE A 31 3.79 6.91 7.19
C ILE A 31 4.95 7.19 8.18
N PRO A 32 4.76 7.11 9.52
CA PRO A 32 5.87 7.29 10.45
C PRO A 32 6.92 6.19 10.34
N VAL A 33 6.59 4.95 9.91
CA VAL A 33 7.61 3.93 9.61
C VAL A 33 8.54 4.44 8.51
N PHE A 34 8.01 4.81 7.33
CA PHE A 34 8.82 5.29 6.22
C PHE A 34 9.57 6.58 6.53
N ARG A 35 8.98 7.49 7.31
CA ARG A 35 9.65 8.71 7.76
C ARG A 35 10.87 8.39 8.64
N ASN A 36 10.71 7.52 9.62
CA ASN A 36 11.81 7.14 10.51
C ASN A 36 12.88 6.31 9.76
N THR A 37 12.48 5.44 8.83
CA THR A 37 13.41 4.71 7.95
C THR A 37 14.21 5.66 7.04
N SER A 38 13.58 6.68 6.44
CA SER A 38 14.27 7.73 5.68
C SER A 38 15.28 8.47 6.56
N GLY A 39 14.91 8.84 7.80
CA GLY A 39 15.84 9.44 8.76
C GLY A 39 17.01 8.51 9.13
N LEU A 40 16.77 7.20 9.23
CA LEU A 40 17.80 6.20 9.48
C LEU A 40 18.77 6.07 8.30
N LEU A 41 18.28 6.11 7.06
CA LEU A 41 19.10 6.15 5.85
C LEU A 41 19.96 7.43 5.77
N LEU A 42 19.41 8.57 6.20
CA LEU A 42 20.15 9.83 6.27
C LEU A 42 21.30 9.74 7.29
N LEU A 43 21.06 9.15 8.46
CA LEU A 43 22.11 8.89 9.46
C LEU A 43 23.17 7.91 8.97
N LEU A 44 22.81 6.98 8.08
CA LEU A 44 23.74 6.04 7.46
C LEU A 44 24.59 6.70 6.35
N GLY A 45 24.29 7.96 6.00
CA GLY A 45 25.01 8.72 4.98
C GLY A 45 24.50 8.50 3.56
N LEU A 46 23.33 7.87 3.37
CA LEU A 46 22.69 7.68 2.06
C LEU A 46 21.66 8.80 1.80
N ASP A 47 22.17 9.99 1.51
CA ASP A 47 21.39 11.20 1.21
C ASP A 47 20.37 11.01 0.07
N PHE A 48 20.77 10.42 -1.06
CA PHE A 48 19.88 10.19 -2.20
C PHE A 48 18.70 9.28 -1.84
N PHE A 49 18.96 8.16 -1.17
CA PHE A 49 17.91 7.24 -0.73
C PHE A 49 17.02 7.86 0.34
N ALA A 50 17.59 8.63 1.26
CA ALA A 50 16.82 9.33 2.28
C ALA A 50 15.80 10.30 1.66
N MET A 51 16.13 10.96 0.53
CA MET A 51 15.21 11.86 -0.18
C MET A 51 14.18 11.12 -1.05
N ILE A 52 14.56 10.02 -1.71
CA ILE A 52 13.62 9.27 -2.56
C ILE A 52 12.59 8.50 -1.74
N PHE A 53 12.93 8.07 -0.52
CA PHE A 53 12.04 7.28 0.34
C PHE A 53 10.72 8.02 0.64
N PRO A 54 10.72 9.26 1.18
CA PRO A 54 9.49 10.01 1.38
C PRO A 54 8.73 10.29 0.08
N VAL A 55 9.43 10.61 -1.01
CA VAL A 55 8.78 10.94 -2.29
C VAL A 55 7.97 9.76 -2.85
N VAL A 56 8.58 8.57 -2.91
CA VAL A 56 7.93 7.40 -3.51
C VAL A 56 7.06 6.65 -2.51
N TYR A 57 7.58 6.35 -1.31
CA TYR A 57 6.86 5.49 -0.36
C TYR A 57 5.77 6.25 0.39
N ILE A 58 6.04 7.47 0.86
CA ILE A 58 5.00 8.27 1.52
C ILE A 58 4.13 8.96 0.47
N GLY A 59 4.74 9.65 -0.48
CA GLY A 59 4.03 10.50 -1.45
C GLY A 59 3.15 9.73 -2.44
N ALA A 60 3.66 8.65 -3.04
CA ALA A 60 2.91 7.88 -4.03
C ALA A 60 2.22 6.66 -3.39
N ILE A 61 2.99 5.76 -2.78
CA ILE A 61 2.50 4.43 -2.39
C ILE A 61 1.54 4.53 -1.19
N ALA A 62 1.96 5.12 -0.06
CA ALA A 62 1.13 5.18 1.15
C ALA A 62 -0.14 6.02 0.94
N VAL A 63 -0.06 7.15 0.22
CA VAL A 63 -1.24 7.97 -0.11
C VAL A 63 -2.17 7.26 -1.09
N SER A 64 -1.64 6.52 -2.09
CA SER A 64 -2.46 5.68 -2.96
C SER A 64 -3.21 4.60 -2.17
N PHE A 65 -2.53 3.94 -1.23
CA PHE A 65 -3.19 3.01 -0.32
C PHE A 65 -4.25 3.71 0.54
N LEU A 66 -3.97 4.90 1.08
CA LEU A 66 -4.93 5.67 1.88
C LEU A 66 -6.21 5.97 1.09
N PHE A 67 -6.08 6.35 -0.19
CA PHE A 67 -7.22 6.57 -1.07
C PHE A 67 -8.04 5.29 -1.28
N VAL A 68 -7.37 4.17 -1.57
CA VAL A 68 -8.02 2.87 -1.81
C VAL A 68 -8.76 2.38 -0.56
N VAL A 69 -8.12 2.41 0.61
CA VAL A 69 -8.74 1.91 1.86
C VAL A 69 -9.87 2.81 2.36
N MET A 70 -9.85 4.10 2.04
CA MET A 70 -10.93 5.03 2.41
C MET A 70 -12.14 4.88 1.50
N MET A 71 -11.93 4.65 0.20
CA MET A 71 -13.03 4.42 -0.76
C MET A 71 -13.74 3.08 -0.50
N PHE A 72 -13.01 2.08 -0.02
CA PHE A 72 -13.57 0.79 0.30
C PHE A 72 -14.15 0.78 1.72
N HIS A 73 -15.45 0.50 1.85
CA HIS A 73 -16.05 0.27 3.16
C HIS A 73 -15.69 -1.13 3.68
N ILE A 74 -14.55 -1.26 4.34
CA ILE A 74 -14.10 -2.52 4.92
C ILE A 74 -14.92 -2.77 6.19
N GLN A 75 -15.77 -3.79 6.18
CA GLN A 75 -16.45 -4.25 7.39
C GLN A 75 -15.40 -4.82 8.34
N ILE A 76 -15.33 -4.26 9.55
CA ILE A 76 -14.41 -4.73 10.58
C ILE A 76 -14.92 -6.11 11.00
N ALA A 77 -14.33 -7.17 10.44
CA ALA A 77 -14.61 -8.52 10.89
C ALA A 77 -14.26 -8.60 12.38
N GLU A 78 -15.20 -9.05 13.21
CA GLU A 78 -14.89 -9.45 14.57
C GLU A 78 -13.74 -10.47 14.52
N ILE A 79 -12.82 -10.39 15.48
CA ILE A 79 -11.66 -11.27 15.49
C ILE A 79 -12.18 -12.69 15.71
N HIS A 80 -12.23 -13.50 14.64
CA HIS A 80 -12.61 -14.90 14.75
C HIS A 80 -11.62 -15.64 15.65
N GLU A 81 -12.11 -16.64 16.39
CA GLU A 81 -11.31 -17.55 17.22
C GLU A 81 -10.11 -18.17 16.47
N GLU A 82 -10.19 -18.23 15.14
CA GLU A 82 -9.12 -18.65 14.23
C GLU A 82 -7.83 -17.82 14.40
N VAL A 83 -7.91 -16.51 14.59
CA VAL A 83 -6.71 -15.66 14.77
C VAL A 83 -6.01 -15.99 16.09
N LEU A 84 -6.76 -16.23 17.18
CA LEU A 84 -6.18 -16.66 18.44
C LEU A 84 -5.54 -18.05 18.33
N ARG A 85 -6.06 -18.92 17.47
CA ARG A 85 -5.50 -20.25 17.24
C ARG A 85 -4.15 -20.22 16.52
N TYR A 86 -3.91 -19.25 15.64
CA TYR A 86 -2.63 -19.08 14.94
C TYR A 86 -1.62 -18.17 15.66
N LEU A 87 -2.07 -17.42 16.67
CA LEU A 87 -1.21 -16.59 17.53
C LEU A 87 -0.02 -17.37 18.14
N PRO A 88 -0.17 -18.58 18.74
CA PRO A 88 0.96 -19.31 19.30
C PRO A 88 2.00 -19.71 18.22
N VAL A 89 1.57 -20.02 16.99
CA VAL A 89 2.47 -20.35 15.89
C VAL A 89 3.32 -19.14 15.51
N SER A 90 2.69 -17.96 15.35
CA SER A 90 3.41 -16.72 15.09
C SER A 90 4.36 -16.33 16.23
N GLY A 91 3.99 -16.66 17.47
CA GLY A 91 4.83 -16.45 18.65
C GLY A 91 6.09 -17.32 18.66
N ILE A 92 5.96 -18.61 18.32
CA ILE A 92 7.10 -19.52 18.21
C ILE A 92 8.06 -19.05 17.10
N ILE A 93 7.54 -18.69 15.93
CA ILE A 93 8.35 -18.17 14.81
C ILE A 93 9.08 -16.88 15.22
N GLY A 94 8.36 -15.95 15.86
CA GLY A 94 8.95 -14.71 16.37
C GLY A 94 10.04 -14.96 17.42
N LEU A 95 9.86 -15.97 18.29
CA LEU A 95 10.84 -16.34 19.31
C LEU A 95 12.09 -16.97 18.68
N ILE A 96 11.93 -17.80 17.64
CA ILE A 96 13.07 -18.34 16.87
C ILE A 96 13.86 -17.19 16.24
N PHE A 97 13.19 -16.25 15.56
CA PHE A 97 13.86 -15.06 15.00
C PHE A 97 14.57 -14.22 16.07
N TRP A 98 13.95 -14.05 17.24
CA TRP A 98 14.55 -13.31 18.34
C TRP A 98 15.79 -14.03 18.91
N TRP A 99 15.72 -15.36 19.02
CA TRP A 99 16.84 -16.21 19.40
C TRP A 99 18.00 -16.15 18.40
N GLU A 100 17.71 -16.20 17.10
CA GLU A 100 18.72 -16.05 16.04
C GLU A 100 19.40 -14.67 16.11
N MET A 101 18.63 -13.59 16.31
CA MET A 101 19.21 -12.26 16.51
C MET A 101 20.13 -12.21 17.72
N PHE A 102 19.74 -12.83 18.85
CA PHE A 102 20.58 -12.91 20.05
C PHE A 102 21.89 -13.67 19.79
N PHE A 103 21.82 -14.81 19.10
CA PHE A 103 23.01 -15.59 18.76
C PHE A 103 23.97 -14.82 17.84
N ILE A 104 23.45 -14.06 16.87
CA ILE A 104 24.28 -13.20 16.01
C ILE A 104 24.98 -12.10 16.83
N LEU A 105 24.31 -11.56 17.84
CA LEU A 105 24.84 -10.50 18.71
C LEU A 105 25.91 -11.00 19.69
N ASP A 106 25.81 -12.25 20.15
CA ASP A 106 26.75 -12.87 21.10
C ASP A 106 28.03 -13.40 20.44
N ASN A 107 28.04 -13.51 19.10
CA ASN A 107 29.22 -13.92 18.37
C ASN A 107 30.35 -12.87 18.48
N GLU A 108 31.57 -13.34 18.79
CA GLU A 108 32.78 -12.50 18.93
C GLU A 108 33.16 -11.70 17.66
N SER A 109 32.47 -11.94 16.55
CA SER A 109 32.55 -11.14 15.32
C SER A 109 32.12 -9.67 15.50
N ILE A 110 31.31 -9.34 16.52
CA ILE A 110 30.92 -7.96 16.79
C ILE A 110 31.89 -7.38 17.84
N PRO A 111 32.74 -6.40 17.48
CA PRO A 111 33.66 -5.81 18.44
C PRO A 111 32.88 -5.16 19.58
N LEU A 112 33.14 -5.63 20.81
CA LEU A 112 32.53 -5.07 22.02
C LEU A 112 32.83 -3.57 22.10
N LEU A 113 31.85 -2.78 22.57
CA LEU A 113 31.98 -1.32 22.73
C LEU A 113 33.28 -0.85 23.44
N PRO A 114 33.83 -1.55 24.46
CA PRO A 114 35.10 -1.20 25.07
C PRO A 114 36.29 -1.26 24.10
N THR A 115 36.32 -2.26 23.21
CA THR A 115 37.36 -2.42 22.18
C THR A 115 37.30 -1.31 21.15
N GLN A 116 36.08 -0.90 20.75
CA GLN A 116 35.89 0.18 19.77
C GLN A 116 36.38 1.54 20.29
N ARG A 117 36.20 1.85 21.58
CA ARG A 117 36.64 3.13 22.17
C ARG A 117 38.16 3.33 22.13
N ASN A 118 38.93 2.24 22.15
CA ASN A 118 40.39 2.29 22.10
C ASN A 118 40.93 2.37 20.66
N THR A 119 40.15 1.95 19.66
CA THR A 119 40.55 1.95 18.24
C THR A 119 40.01 3.14 17.44
N THR A 120 39.10 3.95 17.99
CA THR A 120 38.56 5.13 17.31
C THR A 120 39.64 6.16 16.94
N SER A 121 40.72 6.26 17.72
CA SER A 121 41.87 7.12 17.44
C SER A 121 42.84 6.54 16.40
N LEU A 122 42.75 5.23 16.09
CA LEU A 122 43.63 4.53 15.15
C LEU A 122 43.10 4.56 13.70
N ARG A 123 42.14 5.43 13.38
CA ARG A 123 41.54 5.49 12.05
C ARG A 123 42.49 6.14 11.05
N TYR A 124 43.18 5.34 10.24
CA TYR A 124 43.95 5.83 9.10
C TYR A 124 43.01 6.36 8.01
N THR A 125 43.08 7.66 7.71
CA THR A 125 42.29 8.27 6.63
C THR A 125 43.15 8.55 5.40
N VAL A 126 42.83 7.89 4.28
CA VAL A 126 43.48 8.16 3.00
C VAL A 126 42.95 9.47 2.41
N TYR A 127 43.75 10.53 2.44
CA TYR A 127 43.37 11.84 1.91
C TYR A 127 43.33 11.88 0.37
N ALA A 128 44.13 11.04 -0.31
CA ALA A 128 44.15 10.97 -1.77
C ALA A 128 42.78 10.65 -2.38
N GLY A 129 42.00 9.76 -1.74
CA GLY A 129 40.64 9.40 -2.19
C GLY A 129 39.56 10.45 -1.90
N LYS A 130 39.89 11.53 -1.17
CA LYS A 130 38.95 12.60 -0.82
C LYS A 130 39.12 13.88 -1.66
N VAL A 131 40.17 13.96 -2.48
CA VAL A 131 40.43 15.14 -3.35
C VAL A 131 39.27 15.39 -4.33
N ARG A 132 38.62 14.31 -4.79
CA ARG A 132 37.39 14.35 -5.57
C ARG A 132 36.35 13.43 -4.92
N SER A 133 35.52 14.00 -4.07
CA SER A 133 34.40 13.27 -3.46
C SER A 133 33.24 13.16 -4.44
N TRP A 134 32.86 11.95 -4.79
CA TRP A 134 31.65 11.69 -5.58
C TRP A 134 30.44 11.67 -4.64
N THR A 135 29.34 12.27 -5.08
CA THR A 135 28.07 12.15 -4.34
C THR A 135 27.47 10.76 -4.54
N ASN A 136 26.60 10.32 -3.62
CA ASN A 136 25.93 9.02 -3.77
C ASN A 136 25.09 8.95 -5.05
N LEU A 137 24.42 10.06 -5.41
CA LEU A 137 23.64 10.16 -6.65
C LEU A 137 24.52 10.05 -7.89
N GLU A 138 25.65 10.74 -7.92
CA GLU A 138 26.58 10.70 -9.06
C GLU A 138 27.18 9.30 -9.24
N THR A 139 27.61 8.67 -8.14
CA THR A 139 28.16 7.31 -8.17
C THR A 139 27.12 6.29 -8.64
N LEU A 140 25.89 6.38 -8.10
CA LEU A 140 24.80 5.49 -8.48
C LEU A 140 24.41 5.69 -9.95
N GLY A 141 24.31 6.93 -10.41
CA GLY A 141 24.00 7.26 -11.81
C GLY A 141 25.05 6.71 -12.77
N ASN A 142 26.33 6.93 -12.48
CA ASN A 142 27.42 6.41 -13.32
C ASN A 142 27.36 4.88 -13.43
N LEU A 143 27.12 4.19 -12.31
CA LEU A 143 27.07 2.74 -12.27
C LEU A 143 25.82 2.17 -12.96
N LEU A 144 24.65 2.77 -12.70
CA LEU A 144 23.36 2.30 -13.19
C LEU A 144 23.21 2.50 -14.71
N TYR A 145 23.63 3.66 -15.24
CA TYR A 145 23.48 3.96 -16.66
C TYR A 145 24.59 3.38 -17.53
N THR A 146 25.80 3.17 -17.00
CA THR A 146 26.93 2.64 -17.79
C THR A 146 27.01 1.12 -17.74
N TYR A 147 27.00 0.53 -16.54
CA TYR A 147 27.26 -0.90 -16.37
C TYR A 147 25.98 -1.71 -16.20
N TYR A 148 25.01 -1.21 -15.43
CA TYR A 148 23.77 -1.94 -15.12
C TYR A 148 22.54 -1.46 -15.92
N PHE A 149 22.76 -0.92 -17.13
CA PHE A 149 21.68 -0.36 -17.95
C PHE A 149 20.58 -1.38 -18.27
N VAL A 150 20.92 -2.67 -18.37
CA VAL A 150 19.95 -3.75 -18.61
C VAL A 150 18.93 -3.86 -17.46
N TRP A 151 19.38 -3.81 -16.21
CA TRP A 151 18.49 -3.85 -15.04
C TRP A 151 17.61 -2.61 -14.94
N PHE A 152 18.15 -1.45 -15.34
CA PHE A 152 17.39 -0.23 -15.47
C PHE A 152 16.31 -0.36 -16.56
N LEU A 153 16.64 -0.95 -17.72
CA LEU A 153 15.69 -1.18 -18.82
C LEU A 153 14.57 -2.14 -18.41
N VAL A 154 14.90 -3.22 -17.69
CA VAL A 154 13.91 -4.15 -17.13
C VAL A 154 12.98 -3.43 -16.15
N SER A 155 13.50 -2.55 -15.30
CA SER A 155 12.69 -1.74 -14.38
C SER A 155 11.73 -0.81 -15.12
N SER A 156 12.16 -0.20 -16.22
CA SER A 156 11.30 0.60 -17.11
C SER A 156 10.17 -0.23 -17.73
N LEU A 157 10.48 -1.46 -18.17
CA LEU A 157 9.47 -2.37 -18.71
C LEU A 157 8.47 -2.81 -17.63
N ILE A 158 8.90 -3.05 -16.40
CA ILE A 158 8.01 -3.36 -15.26
C ILE A 158 7.04 -2.20 -15.01
N LEU A 159 7.51 -0.94 -15.06
CA LEU A 159 6.64 0.24 -14.91
C LEU A 159 5.63 0.35 -16.06
N LEU A 160 6.04 0.07 -17.30
CA LEU A 160 5.14 0.03 -18.44
C LEU A 160 4.05 -1.02 -18.25
N VAL A 161 4.44 -2.24 -17.86
CA VAL A 161 3.51 -3.35 -17.60
C VAL A 161 2.57 -3.01 -16.43
N ALA A 162 3.05 -2.37 -15.36
CA ALA A 162 2.22 -1.94 -14.24
C ALA A 162 1.13 -0.94 -14.68
N MET A 163 1.49 0.03 -15.53
CA MET A 163 0.53 1.00 -16.08
C MET A 163 -0.51 0.31 -16.98
N ILE A 164 -0.08 -0.53 -17.92
CA ILE A 164 -0.99 -1.27 -18.80
C ILE A 164 -1.90 -2.20 -17.96
N GLY A 165 -1.34 -2.88 -16.96
CA GLY A 165 -2.06 -3.75 -16.04
C GLY A 165 -3.15 -3.02 -15.27
N ALA A 166 -2.84 -1.85 -14.70
CA ALA A 166 -3.82 -1.02 -14.01
C ALA A 166 -4.95 -0.55 -14.95
N ILE A 167 -4.62 -0.14 -16.18
CA ILE A 167 -5.61 0.29 -17.18
C ILE A 167 -6.52 -0.88 -17.58
N VAL A 168 -5.96 -2.03 -17.95
CA VAL A 168 -6.73 -3.19 -18.40
C VAL A 168 -7.62 -3.72 -17.28
N LEU A 169 -7.14 -3.73 -16.03
CA LEU A 169 -7.91 -4.19 -14.88
C LEU A 169 -9.09 -3.25 -14.53
N THR A 170 -8.91 -1.95 -14.69
CA THR A 170 -9.94 -0.93 -14.40
C THR A 170 -10.87 -0.67 -15.58
N MET A 171 -10.49 -1.08 -16.80
CA MET A 171 -11.29 -0.94 -18.01
C MET A 171 -12.51 -1.87 -17.99
N HIS A 172 -13.50 -1.50 -17.20
CA HIS A 172 -14.79 -2.17 -17.17
C HIS A 172 -15.60 -1.76 -18.40
N ARG A 173 -15.67 -2.65 -19.41
CA ARG A 173 -16.62 -2.48 -20.50
C ARG A 173 -18.03 -2.64 -19.96
N THR A 174 -18.75 -1.53 -19.81
CA THR A 174 -20.17 -1.56 -19.43
C THR A 174 -20.97 -2.27 -20.53
N THR A 175 -21.21 -3.57 -20.36
CA THR A 175 -22.03 -4.34 -21.28
C THR A 175 -23.50 -3.96 -21.08
N LYS A 176 -24.05 -3.28 -22.10
CA LYS A 176 -25.47 -2.98 -22.30
C LYS A 176 -26.17 -2.31 -21.11
N VAL A 177 -25.89 -1.03 -20.89
CA VAL A 177 -26.95 -0.13 -20.44
C VAL A 177 -28.06 -0.19 -21.50
N LYS A 178 -29.30 -0.47 -21.11
CA LYS A 178 -30.48 -0.32 -22.00
C LYS A 178 -30.59 1.15 -22.37
N ARG A 179 -29.83 1.60 -23.37
CA ARG A 179 -29.99 2.93 -23.95
C ARG A 179 -31.36 2.92 -24.62
N GLN A 180 -32.26 3.77 -24.12
CA GLN A 180 -33.50 4.02 -24.83
C GLN A 180 -33.13 4.71 -26.13
N ASP A 181 -33.41 4.03 -27.23
CA ASP A 181 -33.38 4.65 -28.54
C ASP A 181 -34.63 5.55 -28.65
N VAL A 182 -34.42 6.86 -28.49
CA VAL A 182 -35.48 7.87 -28.47
C VAL A 182 -36.25 7.86 -29.79
N PHE A 183 -35.57 7.59 -30.90
CA PHE A 183 -36.19 7.48 -32.22
C PHE A 183 -37.12 6.27 -32.30
N ARG A 184 -36.68 5.12 -31.77
CA ARG A 184 -37.52 3.92 -31.70
C ARG A 184 -38.69 4.08 -30.73
N ARG A 185 -38.57 4.90 -29.68
CA ARG A 185 -39.68 5.21 -28.76
C ARG A 185 -40.69 6.19 -29.37
N ASN A 186 -40.23 7.19 -30.13
CA ASN A 186 -41.08 8.16 -30.80
C ASN A 186 -41.77 7.60 -32.05
N ALA A 187 -41.15 6.63 -32.72
CA ALA A 187 -41.76 5.92 -33.85
C ALA A 187 -42.86 4.90 -33.43
N LEU A 188 -43.00 4.63 -32.13
CA LEU A 188 -44.11 3.82 -31.63
C LEU A 188 -45.39 4.67 -31.61
N ASP A 189 -46.37 4.25 -32.39
CA ASP A 189 -47.69 4.85 -32.42
C ASP A 189 -48.39 4.76 -31.04
N SER A 190 -48.83 5.91 -30.53
CA SER A 190 -49.51 6.05 -29.24
C SER A 190 -50.76 5.19 -29.13
N ARG A 191 -51.48 4.95 -30.25
CA ARG A 191 -52.72 4.15 -30.24
C ARG A 191 -52.48 2.67 -29.91
N ARG A 192 -51.38 2.08 -30.40
CA ARG A 192 -51.02 0.67 -30.08
C ARG A 192 -50.62 0.49 -28.62
N THR A 193 -50.08 1.53 -27.98
CA THR A 193 -49.72 1.49 -26.56
C THR A 193 -50.95 1.51 -25.66
N ILE A 194 -52.02 2.22 -26.06
CA ILE A 194 -53.28 2.28 -25.32
C ILE A 194 -54.06 0.96 -25.45
N MET A 195 -54.17 0.38 -26.65
CA MET A 195 -54.86 -0.90 -26.86
C MET A 195 -54.25 -2.03 -26.01
N ARG A 196 -52.91 -2.11 -25.94
CA ARG A 196 -52.23 -3.13 -25.12
C ARG A 196 -52.55 -3.00 -23.63
N ARG A 197 -52.91 -1.82 -23.14
CA ARG A 197 -53.29 -1.61 -21.73
C ARG A 197 -54.73 -2.00 -21.45
N THR A 198 -55.60 -1.92 -22.46
CA THR A 198 -57.03 -2.27 -22.34
C THR A 198 -57.27 -3.78 -22.51
N THR A 199 -56.46 -4.48 -23.30
CA THR A 199 -56.64 -5.90 -23.61
C THR A 199 -55.82 -6.86 -22.74
N ASP A 200 -54.99 -6.36 -21.82
CA ASP A 200 -54.09 -7.19 -21.00
C ASP A 200 -54.69 -7.45 -19.61
N PRO A 201 -55.29 -8.63 -19.35
CA PRO A 201 -56.09 -8.90 -18.15
C PRO A 201 -55.28 -8.82 -16.85
N LEU A 202 -53.96 -9.02 -16.93
CA LEU A 202 -53.06 -9.10 -15.78
C LEU A 202 -52.77 -7.73 -15.14
N THR A 203 -52.89 -6.62 -15.90
CA THR A 203 -52.65 -5.27 -15.35
C THR A 203 -53.86 -4.68 -14.62
N THR A 204 -55.06 -5.06 -15.03
CA THR A 204 -56.32 -4.63 -14.40
C THR A 204 -56.53 -5.30 -13.04
N ILE A 205 -56.18 -6.59 -12.91
CA ILE A 205 -56.31 -7.36 -11.67
C ILE A 205 -55.36 -6.82 -10.58
N ARG A 206 -54.13 -6.42 -10.94
CA ARG A 206 -53.16 -5.90 -9.96
C ARG A 206 -53.54 -4.53 -9.37
N ARG A 207 -54.39 -3.75 -10.06
CA ARG A 207 -54.92 -2.47 -9.52
C ARG A 207 -56.09 -2.68 -8.56
N SER A 208 -56.91 -3.71 -8.75
CA SER A 208 -58.06 -3.98 -7.87
C SER A 208 -57.65 -4.55 -6.50
N SER A 209 -56.48 -5.20 -6.40
CA SER A 209 -55.97 -5.72 -5.13
C SER A 209 -55.12 -4.72 -4.32
N GLY A 210 -54.78 -3.56 -4.88
CA GLY A 210 -53.83 -2.60 -4.29
C GLY A 210 -54.43 -1.30 -3.75
N SER A 211 -55.75 -1.10 -3.85
CA SER A 211 -56.43 0.08 -3.34
C SER A 211 -57.46 -0.30 -2.28
N ASN A 212 -57.01 -0.56 -1.06
CA ASN A 212 -57.86 -0.43 0.12
C ASN A 212 -57.31 0.71 0.99
N PRO A 213 -57.87 1.93 0.91
CA PRO A 213 -57.51 3.03 1.80
C PRO A 213 -58.33 3.05 3.11
N HIS A 214 -58.77 1.90 3.63
CA HIS A 214 -59.48 1.82 4.91
C HIS A 214 -58.87 0.77 5.86
N ARG A 215 -57.96 1.26 6.70
CA ARG A 215 -57.45 0.79 8.02
C ARG A 215 -56.14 1.57 8.18
N GLU A 216 -56.06 2.63 8.97
CA GLU A 216 -56.07 2.62 10.44
C GLU A 216 -56.69 3.92 11.00
N LEU A 217 -57.53 3.74 12.02
CA LEU A 217 -57.74 4.67 13.12
C LEU A 217 -56.63 4.46 14.14
#